data_AF-A0A452HFF4-F1
#
_entry.id   AF-A0A452HFF4-F1
#
_cell.length_a   1.000
_cell.length_b   1.000
_cell.length_c   1.000
_cell.angle_alpha   90.00
_cell.angle_beta   90.00
_cell.angle_gamma   90.00
#
_symmetry.space_group_name_H-M   'P 1'
#
loop_
_entity.id
_entity.type
_entity.pdbx_description
1 polymer ?
#
loop_
_entity_poly.entity_id
_entity_poly.type
_entity_poly.pdbx_seq_one_letter_code
_entity_poly.pdbx_strand_id
1 'polypeptide(L)'
;MAKIKARDLRGKKKEELLKQLDDLKVELSQLRVAKVTGGAASKLSKIRVVRKSIARVLTVINQTQKENLRKFYKGKKYKPLDLRPKKTRAMRRRLNKYEESLKTKKQQRKERLYPVRKFAVKRIEMKLREHYTLLRIYSSQEVVLLLQAWKSPFAPGKLSALLLAVQNLSLLCASVV
;
A
#
# COMPACT_ATOMS: atom_id res chain seq x y z
N MET A 1 17.04 -16.84 -45.11
CA MET A 1 15.71 -16.33 -44.74
C MET A 1 15.85 -15.15 -43.81
N ALA A 2 15.23 -14.02 -44.13
CA ALA A 2 15.23 -12.84 -43.29
C ALA A 2 14.25 -12.99 -42.10
N LYS A 3 14.49 -12.24 -41.03
CA LYS A 3 13.63 -12.23 -39.84
C LYS A 3 12.27 -11.60 -40.17
N ILE A 4 11.20 -12.39 -40.14
CA ILE A 4 9.82 -11.91 -40.34
C ILE A 4 9.42 -10.91 -39.26
N LYS A 5 8.97 -9.70 -39.64
CA LYS A 5 8.51 -8.68 -38.68
C LYS A 5 7.01 -8.82 -38.46
N ALA A 6 6.56 -8.62 -37.22
CA ALA A 6 5.15 -8.78 -36.88
C ALA A 6 4.24 -7.73 -37.53
N ARG A 7 4.77 -6.53 -37.82
CA ARG A 7 4.04 -5.45 -38.48
C ARG A 7 3.56 -5.88 -39.88
N ASP A 8 4.38 -6.62 -40.61
CA ASP A 8 4.10 -7.07 -41.98
C ASP A 8 3.04 -8.19 -42.01
N LEU A 9 2.76 -8.83 -40.86
CA LEU A 9 1.79 -9.92 -40.72
C LEU A 9 0.39 -9.43 -40.35
N ARG A 10 0.26 -8.25 -39.71
CA ARG A 10 -1.00 -7.74 -39.16
C ARG A 10 -2.02 -7.25 -40.21
N GLY A 11 -1.61 -7.13 -41.48
CA GLY A 11 -2.50 -6.78 -42.61
C GLY A 11 -2.86 -7.94 -43.52
N LYS A 12 -2.29 -9.13 -43.31
CA LYS A 12 -2.52 -10.30 -44.16
C LYS A 12 -3.78 -11.06 -43.76
N LYS A 13 -4.42 -11.73 -44.73
CA LYS A 13 -5.58 -12.60 -44.45
C LYS A 13 -5.15 -13.85 -43.68
N LYS A 14 -6.08 -14.43 -42.93
CA LYS A 14 -5.81 -15.64 -42.12
C LYS A 14 -5.28 -16.80 -42.97
N GLU A 15 -5.84 -17.00 -44.17
CA GLU A 15 -5.43 -18.06 -45.10
C GLU A 15 -3.97 -17.91 -45.55
N GLU A 16 -3.54 -16.68 -45.86
CA GLU A 16 -2.16 -16.38 -46.23
C GLU A 16 -1.19 -16.64 -45.07
N LEU A 17 -1.60 -16.33 -43.84
CA LEU A 17 -0.81 -16.61 -42.64
C LEU A 17 -0.69 -18.12 -42.37
N LEU A 18 -1.70 -18.91 -42.70
CA LEU A 18 -1.65 -20.37 -42.59
C LEU A 18 -0.73 -20.99 -43.63
N LYS A 19 -0.80 -20.53 -44.89
CA LYS A 19 0.14 -20.96 -45.94
C LYS A 19 1.60 -20.66 -45.54
N GLN A 20 1.88 -19.42 -45.13
CA GLN A 20 3.21 -19.04 -44.64
C GLN A 20 3.68 -19.86 -43.43
N LEU A 21 2.76 -20.27 -42.57
CA LEU A 21 3.08 -21.11 -41.41
C LEU A 21 3.50 -22.53 -41.84
N ASP A 22 2.82 -23.11 -42.83
CA ASP A 22 3.14 -24.46 -43.30
C ASP A 22 4.47 -24.49 -44.08
N ASP A 23 4.75 -23.47 -44.91
CA ASP A 23 6.04 -23.32 -45.56
C ASP A 23 7.20 -23.26 -44.55
N LEU A 24 7.04 -22.48 -43.47
CA LEU A 24 8.04 -22.36 -42.40
C LEU A 24 8.21 -23.68 -41.62
N LYS A 25 7.16 -24.49 -41.47
CA LYS A 25 7.26 -25.81 -40.82
C LYS A 25 8.04 -26.80 -41.69
N VAL A 26 7.80 -26.79 -43.00
CA VAL A 26 8.54 -27.62 -43.95
C VAL A 26 10.03 -27.25 -43.94
N GLU A 27 10.35 -25.95 -43.99
CA GLU A 27 11.72 -25.46 -43.88
C GLU A 27 12.36 -25.90 -42.53
N LEU A 28 11.62 -25.80 -41.42
CA LEU A 28 12.12 -26.25 -40.12
C LEU A 28 12.40 -27.76 -40.11
N SER A 29 11.56 -28.57 -40.75
CA SER A 29 11.74 -30.03 -40.86
C SER A 29 13.02 -30.36 -41.63
N GLN A 30 13.22 -29.73 -42.79
CA GLN A 30 14.43 -29.87 -43.60
C GLN A 30 15.70 -29.46 -42.81
N LEU A 31 15.64 -28.36 -42.06
CA LEU A 31 16.76 -27.92 -41.22
C LEU A 31 17.05 -28.87 -40.04
N ARG A 32 16.05 -29.60 -39.54
CA ARG A 32 16.25 -30.63 -38.50
C ARG A 32 16.93 -31.86 -39.07
N VAL A 33 16.56 -32.31 -40.26
CA VAL A 33 17.26 -33.40 -40.96
C VAL A 33 18.72 -33.02 -41.21
N ALA A 34 18.95 -31.81 -41.74
CA ALA A 34 20.29 -31.29 -41.98
C ALA A 34 21.15 -31.17 -40.69
N LYS A 35 20.52 -30.98 -39.52
CA LYS A 35 21.21 -31.00 -38.23
C LYS A 35 21.73 -32.40 -37.88
N VAL A 36 20.94 -33.44 -38.16
CA VAL A 36 21.32 -34.84 -37.88
C VAL A 36 22.45 -35.28 -38.81
N THR A 37 22.40 -34.90 -40.08
CA THR A 37 23.41 -35.29 -41.08
C THR A 37 24.69 -34.45 -41.02
N GLY A 38 24.92 -33.65 -39.97
CA GLY A 38 26.13 -32.83 -39.83
C GLY A 38 26.26 -31.68 -40.84
N GLY A 39 25.15 -31.06 -41.24
CA GLY A 39 25.14 -29.99 -42.26
C GLY A 39 25.88 -28.71 -41.85
N ALA A 40 26.17 -27.86 -42.84
CA ALA A 40 26.91 -26.61 -42.67
C ALA A 40 26.38 -25.70 -41.55
N ALA A 41 27.28 -25.10 -40.77
CA ALA A 41 26.95 -24.23 -39.64
C ALA A 41 25.99 -23.07 -40.01
N SER A 42 26.15 -22.49 -41.21
CA SER A 42 25.28 -21.43 -41.72
C SER A 42 23.81 -21.86 -41.91
N LYS A 43 23.55 -23.14 -42.21
CA LYS A 43 22.20 -23.71 -42.25
C LYS A 43 21.66 -23.94 -40.84
N LEU A 44 22.49 -24.41 -39.90
CA LEU A 44 22.09 -24.64 -38.51
C LEU A 44 21.70 -23.36 -37.77
N SER A 45 22.39 -22.24 -38.01
CA SER A 45 22.04 -20.94 -37.41
C SER A 45 20.62 -20.48 -37.77
N LYS A 46 20.07 -20.91 -38.91
CA LYS A 46 18.72 -20.54 -39.36
C LYS A 46 17.61 -21.19 -38.52
N ILE A 47 17.87 -22.31 -37.85
CA ILE A 47 16.89 -23.03 -37.02
C ILE A 47 16.27 -22.10 -35.98
N ARG A 48 17.09 -21.30 -35.28
CA ARG A 48 16.62 -20.35 -34.26
C ARG A 48 15.74 -19.26 -34.87
N VAL A 49 16.08 -18.80 -36.06
CA VAL A 49 15.33 -17.74 -36.76
C VAL A 49 13.96 -18.27 -37.20
N VAL A 50 13.91 -19.43 -37.85
CA VAL A 50 12.67 -20.06 -38.33
C VAL A 50 11.73 -20.38 -37.17
N ARG A 51 12.23 -20.95 -36.06
CA ARG A 51 11.42 -21.19 -34.85
C ARG A 51 10.78 -19.91 -34.31
N LYS A 52 11.55 -18.82 -34.23
CA LYS A 52 11.03 -17.53 -33.78
C LYS A 52 10.04 -16.93 -34.79
N SER A 53 10.23 -17.16 -36.08
CA SER A 53 9.30 -16.73 -37.12
C SER A 53 7.95 -17.46 -37.04
N ILE A 54 7.95 -18.79 -36.87
CA ILE A 54 6.73 -19.59 -36.65
C ILE A 54 5.96 -19.09 -35.43
N ALA A 55 6.67 -18.87 -34.31
CA ALA A 55 6.06 -18.34 -33.10
C ALA A 55 5.41 -16.96 -33.31
N ARG A 56 6.00 -16.07 -34.12
CA ARG A 56 5.40 -14.77 -34.45
C ARG A 56 4.12 -14.90 -35.26
N VAL A 57 4.11 -15.76 -36.29
CA VAL A 57 2.92 -16.00 -37.11
C VAL A 57 1.77 -16.54 -36.26
N LEU A 58 2.02 -17.57 -35.45
CA LEU A 58 1.03 -18.11 -34.51
C LEU A 58 0.53 -17.06 -33.52
N THR A 59 1.42 -16.20 -33.02
CA THR A 59 1.06 -15.12 -32.10
C THR A 59 0.10 -14.12 -32.76
N VAL A 60 0.36 -13.73 -34.01
CA VAL A 60 -0.51 -12.78 -34.74
C VAL A 60 -1.87 -13.41 -35.02
N ILE A 61 -1.93 -14.67 -35.46
CA ILE A 61 -3.19 -15.42 -35.64
C ILE A 61 -4.00 -15.47 -34.33
N ASN A 62 -3.33 -15.78 -33.22
CA ASN A 62 -3.99 -15.84 -31.90
C ASN A 62 -4.44 -14.46 -31.41
N GLN A 63 -3.69 -13.39 -31.71
CA GLN A 63 -4.07 -12.01 -31.40
C GLN A 63 -5.36 -11.63 -32.14
N THR A 64 -5.42 -11.83 -33.46
CA THR A 64 -6.59 -11.48 -34.28
C THR A 64 -7.82 -12.31 -33.89
N GLN A 65 -7.65 -13.62 -33.64
CA GLN A 65 -8.73 -14.47 -33.16
C GLN A 65 -9.29 -13.99 -31.82
N LYS A 66 -8.42 -13.71 -30.82
CA LYS A 66 -8.87 -13.21 -29.52
C LYS A 66 -9.51 -11.83 -29.61
N GLU A 67 -9.02 -10.96 -30.47
CA GLU A 67 -9.62 -9.65 -30.70
C GLU A 67 -11.04 -9.77 -31.26
N ASN A 68 -11.24 -10.62 -32.27
CA ASN A 68 -12.57 -10.89 -32.84
C ASN A 68 -13.52 -11.50 -31.81
N LEU A 69 -13.05 -12.43 -30.98
CA LEU A 69 -13.85 -12.98 -29.87
C LEU A 69 -14.20 -11.90 -28.83
N ARG A 70 -13.28 -10.98 -28.50
CA ARG A 70 -13.56 -9.86 -27.59
C ARG A 70 -14.61 -8.91 -28.16
N LYS A 71 -14.59 -8.65 -29.48
CA LYS A 71 -15.61 -7.87 -30.18
C LYS A 71 -16.97 -8.56 -30.10
N PHE A 72 -17.04 -9.86 -30.39
CA PHE A 72 -18.27 -10.65 -30.35
C PHE A 72 -18.90 -10.78 -28.94
N TYR A 73 -18.08 -10.94 -27.90
CA TYR A 73 -18.53 -11.04 -26.50
C TYR A 73 -18.57 -9.68 -25.78
N LYS A 74 -18.45 -8.56 -26.51
CA LYS A 74 -18.64 -7.23 -25.93
C LYS A 74 -20.10 -7.07 -25.49
N GLY A 75 -20.33 -6.52 -24.31
CA GLY A 75 -21.68 -6.34 -23.74
C GLY A 75 -22.37 -7.61 -23.20
N LYS A 76 -21.98 -8.81 -23.65
CA LYS A 76 -22.59 -10.07 -23.16
C LYS A 76 -22.24 -10.33 -21.68
N LYS A 77 -23.25 -10.72 -20.89
CA LYS A 77 -23.10 -11.05 -19.45
C LYS A 77 -22.13 -12.22 -19.24
N TYR A 78 -22.33 -13.31 -19.97
CA TYR A 78 -21.51 -14.52 -19.85
C TYR A 78 -20.44 -14.57 -20.93
N LYS A 79 -19.17 -14.54 -20.49
CA LYS A 79 -17.99 -14.64 -21.34
C LYS A 79 -17.18 -15.88 -20.98
N PRO A 80 -16.50 -16.50 -21.96
CA PRO A 80 -15.54 -17.58 -21.70
C PRO A 80 -14.47 -17.20 -20.66
N LEU A 81 -13.99 -18.16 -19.88
CA LEU A 81 -13.02 -17.96 -18.79
C LEU A 81 -11.70 -17.33 -19.27
N ASP A 82 -11.32 -17.55 -20.52
CA ASP A 82 -10.09 -17.00 -21.12
C ASP A 82 -10.16 -15.50 -21.38
N LEU A 83 -11.35 -14.98 -21.68
CA LEU A 83 -11.57 -13.56 -21.96
C LEU A 83 -11.83 -12.74 -20.70
N ARG A 84 -12.10 -13.40 -19.56
CA ARG A 84 -12.30 -12.74 -18.27
C ARG A 84 -10.99 -12.09 -17.80
N PRO A 85 -11.06 -10.95 -17.11
CA PRO A 85 -9.87 -10.32 -16.54
C PRO A 85 -9.19 -11.27 -15.54
N LYS A 86 -7.87 -11.45 -15.69
CA LYS A 86 -7.07 -12.29 -14.81
C LYS A 86 -6.75 -11.49 -13.53
N LYS A 87 -7.62 -11.61 -12.52
CA LYS A 87 -7.45 -11.05 -11.17
C LYS A 87 -7.28 -12.18 -10.16
N THR A 88 -6.74 -11.86 -8.99
CA THR A 88 -6.67 -12.83 -7.88
C THR A 88 -8.08 -13.27 -7.45
N ARG A 89 -8.19 -14.45 -6.82
CA ARG A 89 -9.47 -14.97 -6.34
C ARG A 89 -10.14 -14.04 -5.33
N ALA A 90 -9.35 -13.47 -4.41
CA ALA A 90 -9.82 -12.49 -3.44
C ALA A 90 -10.44 -11.25 -4.13
N MET A 91 -9.74 -10.67 -5.12
CA MET A 91 -10.24 -9.52 -5.89
C MET A 91 -11.47 -9.83 -6.75
N ARG A 92 -11.74 -11.10 -7.08
CA ARG A 92 -12.96 -11.50 -7.79
C ARG A 92 -14.17 -11.66 -6.86
N ARG A 93 -13.93 -11.97 -5.59
CA ARG A 93 -14.97 -12.20 -4.57
C ARG A 93 -15.33 -10.96 -3.77
N ARG A 94 -14.46 -9.95 -3.74
CA ARG A 94 -14.78 -8.66 -3.10
C ARG A 94 -16.03 -8.03 -3.71
N LEU A 95 -16.74 -7.24 -2.91
CA LEU A 95 -17.89 -6.45 -3.34
C LEU A 95 -17.48 -5.43 -4.43
N ASN A 96 -18.46 -5.03 -5.24
CA ASN A 96 -18.27 -3.93 -6.17
C ASN A 96 -18.17 -2.60 -5.41
N LYS A 97 -17.43 -1.62 -5.96
CA LYS A 97 -17.31 -0.28 -5.35
C LYS A 97 -18.67 0.38 -5.11
N TYR A 98 -19.64 0.13 -6.00
CA TYR A 98 -21.01 0.59 -5.83
C TYR A 98 -21.67 -0.04 -4.60
N GLU A 99 -21.62 -1.37 -4.49
CA GLU A 99 -22.15 -2.12 -3.34
C GLU A 99 -21.49 -1.69 -2.03
N GLU A 100 -20.18 -1.51 -2.03
CA GLU A 100 -19.41 -1.02 -0.88
C GLU A 100 -19.80 0.42 -0.49
N SER A 101 -20.16 1.25 -1.46
CA SER A 101 -20.59 2.63 -1.22
C SER A 101 -22.06 2.77 -0.82
N LEU A 102 -22.85 1.70 -0.83
CA LEU A 102 -24.26 1.75 -0.46
C LEU A 102 -24.39 2.11 1.02
N LYS A 103 -25.01 3.26 1.28
CA LYS A 103 -25.31 3.75 2.64
C LYS A 103 -26.79 3.73 2.88
N THR A 104 -27.19 3.42 4.12
CA THR A 104 -28.59 3.50 4.53
C THR A 104 -29.11 4.94 4.42
N LYS A 105 -30.42 5.12 4.16
CA LYS A 105 -31.04 6.46 4.08
C LYS A 105 -30.78 7.30 5.35
N LYS A 106 -30.74 6.63 6.52
CA LYS A 106 -30.40 7.23 7.81
C LYS A 106 -28.97 7.78 7.83
N GLN A 107 -27.99 6.98 7.38
CA GLN A 107 -26.60 7.41 7.29
C GLN A 107 -26.42 8.56 6.29
N GLN A 108 -27.04 8.48 5.11
CA GLN A 108 -27.01 9.57 4.11
C GLN A 108 -27.56 10.88 4.67
N ARG A 109 -28.65 10.84 5.45
CA ARG A 109 -29.17 12.03 6.15
C ARG A 109 -28.17 12.58 7.16
N LYS A 110 -27.56 11.71 7.98
CA LYS A 110 -26.56 12.11 8.98
C LYS A 110 -25.34 12.78 8.34
N GLU A 111 -24.81 12.20 7.27
CA GLU A 111 -23.64 12.73 6.56
C GLU A 111 -23.93 14.07 5.87
N ARG A 112 -25.14 14.25 5.32
CA ARG A 112 -25.58 15.56 4.77
C ARG A 112 -25.71 16.61 5.86
N LEU A 113 -26.26 16.24 7.01
CA LEU A 113 -26.50 17.18 8.11
C LEU A 113 -25.21 17.57 8.83
N TYR A 114 -24.29 16.61 9.02
CA TYR A 114 -23.05 16.79 9.76
C TYR A 114 -21.83 16.40 8.92
N PRO A 115 -21.47 17.19 7.90
CA PRO A 115 -20.22 16.97 7.18
C PRO A 115 -19.04 17.27 8.10
N VAL A 116 -17.95 16.49 7.96
CA VAL A 116 -16.69 16.78 8.66
C VAL A 116 -16.15 18.09 8.13
N ARG A 117 -16.21 19.15 8.95
CA ARG A 117 -15.69 20.48 8.62
C ARG A 117 -14.24 20.57 9.05
N LYS A 118 -13.40 21.21 8.24
CA LYS A 118 -12.05 21.58 8.63
C LYS A 118 -12.12 22.85 9.49
N PHE A 119 -11.54 22.82 10.68
CA PHE A 119 -11.44 23.99 11.55
C PHE A 119 -10.06 24.04 12.22
N ALA A 120 -9.67 25.22 12.68
CA ALA A 120 -8.45 25.44 13.45
C ALA A 120 -8.81 26.24 14.70
N VAL A 121 -8.20 25.91 15.83
CA VAL A 121 -8.37 26.64 17.08
C VAL A 121 -7.24 27.64 17.19
N LYS A 122 -7.58 28.93 17.35
CA LYS A 122 -6.59 29.96 17.65
C LYS A 122 -6.00 29.66 19.03
N ARG A 123 -4.68 29.61 19.14
CA ARG A 123 -4.00 29.49 20.42
C ARG A 123 -4.32 30.73 21.26
N ILE A 124 -4.96 30.54 22.41
CA ILE A 124 -5.20 31.59 23.40
C ILE A 124 -4.13 31.40 24.48
N GLU A 125 -3.26 32.37 24.68
CA GLU A 125 -2.34 32.40 25.81
C GLU A 125 -3.13 32.75 27.08
N MET A 126 -3.44 31.74 27.90
CA MET A 126 -4.01 32.01 29.23
C MET A 126 -2.91 32.60 30.12
N LYS A 127 -3.10 33.84 30.60
CA LYS A 127 -2.27 34.48 31.65
C LYS A 127 -2.42 33.83 33.05
N LEU A 128 -2.96 32.62 33.15
CA LEU A 128 -3.06 31.86 34.41
C LEU A 128 -1.87 30.91 34.59
N ARG A 129 -0.64 31.41 34.41
CA ARG A 129 0.60 30.66 34.64
C ARG A 129 1.54 31.33 35.64
N GLU A 130 1.04 32.24 36.48
CA GLU A 130 1.84 32.81 37.58
C GLU A 130 1.37 32.38 38.98
N HIS A 131 0.11 31.94 39.15
CA HIS A 131 -0.38 31.50 40.47
C HIS A 131 -0.03 30.05 40.84
N TYR A 132 0.27 29.17 39.87
CA TYR A 132 0.62 27.76 40.14
C TYR A 132 2.12 27.50 40.30
N THR A 133 2.99 28.47 39.99
CA THR A 133 4.44 28.34 40.19
C THR A 133 4.86 28.69 41.62
N LEU A 134 4.21 29.68 42.27
CA LEU A 134 4.50 30.03 43.66
C LEU A 134 4.06 28.93 44.64
N LEU A 135 2.88 28.33 44.45
CA LEU A 135 2.40 27.19 45.26
C LEU A 135 3.29 25.94 45.16
N ARG A 136 3.98 25.74 44.02
CA ARG A 136 4.85 24.57 43.80
C ARG A 136 6.27 24.77 44.34
N ILE A 137 6.73 26.02 44.46
CA ILE A 137 8.03 26.37 45.05
C ILE A 137 7.95 26.33 46.58
N TYR A 138 6.87 26.86 47.19
CA TYR A 138 6.68 26.83 48.64
C TYR A 138 6.54 25.40 49.18
N SER A 139 5.81 24.51 48.50
CA SER A 139 5.68 23.11 48.94
C SER A 139 6.95 22.28 48.80
N SER A 140 7.94 22.75 48.02
CA SER A 140 9.18 22.00 47.75
C SER A 140 10.31 22.41 48.69
N GLN A 141 10.36 23.67 49.17
CA GLN A 141 11.33 24.08 50.20
C GLN A 141 11.01 23.44 51.56
N GLU A 142 9.74 23.31 51.94
CA GLU A 142 9.34 22.65 53.19
C GLU A 142 9.67 21.15 53.20
N VAL A 143 9.44 20.47 52.07
CA VAL A 143 9.73 19.03 51.95
C VAL A 143 11.23 18.74 51.94
N VAL A 144 12.04 19.61 51.33
CA VAL A 144 13.51 19.48 51.34
C VAL A 144 14.08 19.75 52.73
N LEU A 145 13.58 20.74 53.47
CA LEU A 145 13.98 21.01 54.86
C LEU A 145 13.61 19.85 55.80
N LEU A 146 12.42 19.25 55.64
CA LEU A 146 12.01 18.06 56.41
C LEU A 146 12.87 16.83 56.09
N LEU A 147 13.24 16.61 54.83
CA LEU A 147 14.13 15.51 54.43
C LEU A 147 15.58 15.71 54.90
N GLN A 148 16.08 16.96 54.94
CA GLN A 148 17.39 17.27 55.50
C GLN A 148 17.44 17.06 57.02
N ALA A 149 16.35 17.36 57.74
CA ALA A 149 16.23 17.10 59.17
C ALA A 149 16.15 15.59 59.51
N TRP A 150 15.63 14.76 58.59
CA TRP A 150 15.48 13.31 58.80
C TRP A 150 16.75 12.50 58.51
N LYS A 151 17.69 13.04 57.71
CA LYS A 151 18.97 12.38 57.35
C LYS A 151 20.14 12.70 58.29
N SER A 152 19.95 13.46 59.37
CA SER A 152 21.02 13.70 60.35
C SER A 152 21.05 12.61 61.43
N PRO A 153 22.17 11.88 61.63
CA PRO A 153 22.31 10.88 62.68
C PRO A 153 22.27 11.52 64.08
N PHE A 154 21.76 10.75 65.04
CA PHE A 154 21.57 11.06 66.46
C PHE A 154 22.65 11.95 67.09
N ALA A 155 22.23 13.06 67.71
CA ALA A 155 22.96 13.74 68.78
C ALA A 155 21.95 14.21 69.86
N PRO A 156 22.22 13.99 71.16
CA PRO A 156 21.26 14.26 72.24
C PRO A 156 21.09 15.76 72.48
N GLY A 157 19.83 16.24 72.56
CA GLY A 157 19.51 17.63 72.93
C GLY A 157 18.39 18.36 72.16
N LYS A 158 17.63 17.68 71.27
CA LYS A 158 16.69 18.35 70.33
C LYS A 158 15.19 18.31 70.72
N LEU A 159 14.83 18.22 71.99
CA LEU A 159 13.41 18.34 72.38
C LEU A 159 12.92 19.80 72.44
N SER A 160 13.80 20.77 72.69
CA SER A 160 13.44 22.20 72.72
C SER A 160 13.24 22.79 71.31
N ALA A 161 14.07 22.39 70.35
CA ALA A 161 14.02 22.92 68.98
C ALA A 161 12.80 22.40 68.18
N LEU A 162 12.35 21.16 68.43
CA LEU A 162 11.15 20.62 67.79
C LEU A 162 9.87 21.26 68.33
N LEU A 163 9.81 21.61 69.62
CA LEU A 163 8.66 22.32 70.20
C LEU A 163 8.51 23.76 69.67
N LEU A 164 9.63 24.48 69.48
CA LEU A 164 9.64 25.81 68.86
C LEU A 164 9.22 25.79 67.38
N ALA A 165 9.59 24.75 66.63
CA ALA A 165 9.18 24.59 65.23
C ALA A 165 7.67 24.29 65.10
N VAL A 166 7.10 23.51 66.01
CA VAL A 166 5.65 23.20 66.02
C VAL A 166 4.82 24.41 66.44
N GLN A 167 5.30 25.26 67.38
CA GLN A 167 4.60 26.50 67.76
C GLN A 167 4.60 27.57 66.66
N ASN A 168 5.65 27.66 65.84
CA ASN A 168 5.68 28.62 64.73
C ASN A 168 4.81 28.17 63.54
N LEU A 169 4.62 26.86 63.35
CA LEU A 169 3.75 26.32 62.30
C LEU A 169 2.26 26.55 62.60
N SER A 170 1.84 26.52 63.88
CA SER A 170 0.45 26.80 64.26
C SER A 170 0.07 28.29 64.13
N LEU A 171 1.02 29.21 64.36
CA LEU A 171 0.79 30.65 64.21
C LEU A 171 0.65 31.09 62.74
N LEU A 172 1.40 30.47 61.82
CA LEU A 172 1.31 30.77 60.39
C LEU A 172 -0.03 30.32 59.79
N CYS A 173 -0.55 29.15 60.19
CA CYS A 173 -1.85 28.66 59.75
C CYS A 173 -3.05 29.50 60.24
N ALA A 174 -2.91 30.25 61.34
CA ALA A 174 -3.99 31.09 61.88
C ALA A 174 -4.13 32.45 61.18
N SER A 175 -3.21 32.83 60.28
CA SER A 175 -3.19 34.14 59.60
C SER A 175 -3.69 34.13 58.15
N VAL A 176 -4.14 32.96 57.64
CA VAL A 176 -4.59 32.76 56.25
C VAL A 176 -6.04 32.24 56.19
N VAL A 177 -6.82 32.46 57.24
CA VAL A 177 -8.30 32.41 57.23
C VAL A 177 -8.80 33.78 57.67
#